data_AF-A0A1H7AKD3-F1
#
_entry.id   AF-A0A1H7AKD3-F1
#
_cell.length_a   1.000
_cell.length_b   1.000
_cell.length_c   1.000
_cell.angle_alpha   90.00
_cell.angle_beta   90.00
_cell.angle_gamma   90.00
#
_symmetry.space_group_name_H-M   'P 1'
#
loop_
_entity.id
_entity.type
_entity.pdbx_description
1 polymer ?
#
loop_
_entity_poly.entity_id
_entity_poly.type
_entity_poly.pdbx_seq_one_letter_code
_entity_poly.pdbx_strand_id
1 'polypeptide(L)' 'WMERNLDRRIETCFPVEGKKLMLRVKKELEACLGDNTQSWQLQPDGSYLRNSPSGNQNPRNVQAMLLEKLSSPLIGLR' A
#
# COMPACT_ATOMS: atom_id res chain seq x y z
N TRP A 1 -6.12 1.90 15.48
CA TRP A 1 -4.97 2.33 16.31
C TRP A 1 -5.08 1.62 17.66
N MET A 2 -3.99 1.52 18.42
CA MET A 2 -3.98 0.81 19.71
C MET A 2 -3.81 1.82 20.84
N GLU A 3 -4.50 1.63 21.97
CA GLU A 3 -4.39 2.45 23.20
C GLU A 3 -2.92 2.68 23.58
N ARG A 4 -2.12 1.60 23.57
CA ARG A 4 -0.67 1.66 23.80
C ARG A 4 0.06 2.71 22.96
N ASN A 5 -0.35 2.94 21.72
CA ASN A 5 0.33 3.89 20.84
C ASN A 5 0.01 5.33 21.22
N LEU A 6 -1.17 5.62 21.77
CA LEU A 6 -1.54 7.00 22.13
C LEU A 6 -1.22 7.33 23.58
N ASP A 7 -1.37 6.37 24.50
CA ASP A 7 -1.33 6.64 25.94
C ASP A 7 0.00 6.22 26.60
N ARG A 8 0.80 5.38 25.91
CA ARG A 8 1.99 4.75 26.50
C ARG A 8 3.25 4.87 25.66
N ARG A 9 3.19 5.50 24.48
CA ARG A 9 4.34 5.72 23.59
C ARG A 9 4.40 7.17 23.17
N ILE A 10 5.62 7.66 22.98
CA ILE A 10 5.86 8.93 22.30
C ILE A 10 5.85 8.61 20.80
N GLU A 11 4.81 9.06 20.10
CA GLU A 11 4.65 8.89 18.66
C GLU A 11 4.74 10.26 17.96
N THR A 12 5.09 10.26 16.67
CA THR A 12 5.09 11.48 15.86
C THR A 12 4.31 11.28 14.57
N CYS A 13 3.65 12.34 14.13
CA CYS A 13 3.05 12.43 12.82
C CYS A 13 3.38 13.80 12.22
N PHE A 14 3.49 13.84 10.90
CA PHE A 14 3.76 15.08 10.18
C PHE A 14 2.91 15.13 8.91
N PRO A 15 2.49 16.33 8.50
CA PRO A 15 1.77 16.48 7.25
C PRO A 15 2.69 16.17 6.06
N VAL A 16 2.14 15.49 5.06
CA VAL A 16 2.81 15.39 3.75
C VAL A 16 2.50 16.66 2.97
N GLU A 17 3.43 17.62 3.00
CA GLU A 17 3.28 18.89 2.32
C GLU A 17 3.60 18.77 0.82
N GLY A 18 2.82 19.46 -0.02
CA GLY A 18 3.02 19.48 -1.47
C GLY A 18 2.10 18.53 -2.25
N LYS A 19 1.37 19.11 -3.21
CA LYS A 19 0.35 18.40 -4.02
C LYS A 19 0.88 17.15 -4.72
N LYS A 20 2.11 17.19 -5.23
CA LYS A 20 2.74 16.03 -5.91
C LYS A 20 3.00 14.86 -4.96
N LEU A 21 3.47 15.14 -3.74
CA LEU A 21 3.76 14.11 -2.73
C LEU A 21 2.47 13.49 -2.20
N MET A 22 1.46 14.31 -1.89
CA MET A 22 0.14 13.81 -1.48
C MET A 22 -0.50 12.90 -2.54
N LEU A 23 -0.46 13.32 -3.81
CA LEU A 23 -0.98 12.50 -4.91
C LEU A 23 -0.23 11.19 -5.07
N ARG A 24 1.10 11.20 -4.88
CA ARG A 24 1.91 9.98 -4.90
C ARG A 24 1.50 9.02 -3.78
N VAL A 25 1.46 9.50 -2.53
CA VAL A 25 1.06 8.68 -1.37
C VAL A 25 -0.33 8.10 -1.59
N LYS A 26 -1.30 8.92 -2.02
CA LYS A 26 -2.66 8.46 -2.32
C LYS A 26 -2.68 7.37 -3.38
N LYS A 27 -1.98 7.56 -4.50
CA LYS A 27 -1.91 6.58 -5.59
C LYS A 27 -1.28 5.25 -5.14
N GLU A 28 -0.24 5.30 -4.31
CA GLU A 28 0.41 4.10 -3.77
C GLU A 28 -0.50 3.36 -2.78
N LEU A 29 -1.24 4.08 -1.93
CA LEU A 29 -2.25 3.49 -1.04
C LEU A 29 -3.42 2.85 -1.82
N GLU A 30 -3.90 3.51 -2.88
CA GLU A 30 -4.93 2.95 -3.78
C GLU A 30 -4.44 1.66 -4.45
N ALA A 31 -3.16 1.60 -4.85
CA ALA A 31 -2.57 0.38 -5.40
C ALA A 31 -2.50 -0.75 -4.36
N CYS A 32 -2.18 -0.44 -3.10
CA CYS A 32 -2.21 -1.42 -2.01
C CYS A 32 -3.61 -2.00 -1.78
N LEU A 33 -4.64 -1.15 -1.83
CA LEU A 33 -6.04 -1.59 -1.72
C LEU A 33 -6.49 -2.42 -2.93
N GLY A 34 -5.91 -2.18 -4.10
CA GLY A 34 -6.21 -2.91 -5.34
C GLY A 34 -5.39 -4.18 -5.56
N ASP A 35 -4.48 -4.53 -4.66
CA ASP A 35 -3.73 -5.79 -4.72
C ASP A 35 -4.70 -6.97 -4.59
N ASN A 36 -4.61 -7.94 -5.49
CA ASN A 36 -5.46 -9.14 -5.50
C ASN A 36 -4.63 -10.43 -5.58
N THR A 37 -3.37 -10.38 -5.17
CA THR A 37 -2.46 -11.54 -5.20
C THR A 37 -1.79 -11.81 -3.86
N GLN A 38 -1.59 -10.78 -3.04
CA GLN A 38 -0.92 -10.82 -1.73
C GLN A 38 -1.71 -10.14 -0.62
N SER A 39 -2.84 -9.51 -0.92
CA SER A 39 -3.74 -8.95 0.10
C SER A 39 -4.64 -10.03 0.72
N TRP A 40 -5.02 -9.80 1.99
CA TRP A 40 -5.91 -10.67 2.76
C TRP A 40 -7.04 -9.84 3.36
N GLN A 41 -8.28 -10.30 3.22
CA GLN A 41 -9.46 -9.69 3.79
C GLN A 41 -9.77 -10.33 5.14
N LEU A 42 -9.69 -9.53 6.21
CA LEU A 42 -10.15 -9.90 7.53
C LEU A 42 -11.67 -10.04 7.53
N GLN A 43 -12.16 -11.19 7.98
CA GLN A 43 -13.58 -11.49 8.12
C GLN A 43 -14.07 -11.14 9.54
N PRO A 44 -15.40 -11.00 9.74
CA PRO A 44 -15.97 -10.69 11.05
C PRO A 44 -15.65 -11.72 12.15
N ASP A 45 -15.40 -12.97 11.77
CA ASP A 45 -15.03 -14.06 12.69
C ASP A 45 -13.54 -14.11 13.03
N GLY A 46 -12.75 -13.17 12.51
CA GLY A 46 -11.29 -13.11 12.72
C GLY A 46 -10.48 -13.97 11.75
N SER A 47 -11.13 -14.75 10.88
CA SER A 47 -10.43 -15.47 9.82
C SER A 47 -9.94 -14.52 8.73
N TYR A 48 -8.92 -14.94 7.99
CA TYR A 48 -8.38 -14.19 6.86
C TYR A 48 -8.62 -14.96 5.57
N LEU A 49 -9.21 -14.29 4.59
CA LEU A 49 -9.37 -14.80 3.23
C LEU A 49 -8.36 -14.11 2.32
N ARG A 50 -7.52 -14.89 1.65
CA ARG A 50 -6.59 -14.33 0.67
C ARG A 50 -7.36 -13.89 -0.56
N ASN A 51 -7.14 -12.66 -0.99
CA ASN A 51 -7.66 -12.19 -2.26
C ASN A 51 -6.92 -12.90 -3.40
N SER A 52 -7.68 -13.36 -4.39
CA SER A 52 -7.16 -13.92 -5.64
C SER A 52 -7.85 -13.21 -6.80
N PRO A 53 -7.20 -13.09 -7.98
CA PRO A 53 -7.86 -12.51 -9.15
C PRO A 53 -9.12 -13.31 -9.48
N SER A 54 -10.26 -12.63 -9.65
CA SER A 54 -11.54 -13.27 -9.97
C SER A 54 -11.97 -12.96 -11.40
N GLY A 55 -12.48 -13.96 -12.13
CA GLY A 55 -12.95 -13.78 -13.52
C GLY A 55 -11.83 -13.30 -14.43
N ASN A 56 -12.06 -12.19 -15.14
CA ASN A 56 -11.10 -11.60 -16.09
C ASN A 56 -10.21 -10.51 -15.46
N GLN A 57 -10.07 -10.48 -14.13
CA GLN A 57 -9.16 -9.53 -13.50
C GLN A 57 -7.71 -9.90 -13.74
N ASN A 58 -6.90 -8.93 -14.15
CA ASN A 58 -5.45 -9.10 -14.18
C ASN A 58 -4.89 -9.27 -12.75
N PRO A 59 -3.85 -10.10 -12.57
CA PRO A 59 -3.13 -10.18 -11.31
C PRO A 59 -2.43 -8.86 -11.01
N ARG A 60 -2.58 -8.38 -9.78
CA ARG A 60 -1.97 -7.16 -9.26
C ARG A 60 -1.21 -7.51 -7.98
N ASN A 61 0.12 -7.41 -8.07
CA ASN A 61 1.03 -7.51 -6.94
C ASN A 61 1.65 -6.13 -6.71
N VAL A 62 1.22 -5.45 -5.65
CA VAL A 62 1.64 -4.07 -5.39
C VAL A 62 3.13 -3.99 -5.07
N GLN A 63 3.69 -4.95 -4.34
CA GLN A 63 5.10 -4.95 -3.95
C GLN A 63 6.01 -5.14 -5.16
N ALA A 64 5.67 -6.08 -6.06
CA ALA A 64 6.41 -6.29 -7.30
C ALA A 64 6.35 -5.05 -8.21
N MET A 65 5.16 -4.46 -8.37
CA MET A 65 4.97 -3.24 -9.17
C MET A 65 5.76 -2.05 -8.60
N LEU A 66 5.73 -1.84 -7.28
CA LEU A 66 6.48 -0.77 -6.63
C LEU A 66 7.99 -1.00 -6.72
N LEU A 67 8.45 -2.25 -6.55
CA LEU A 67 9.86 -2.61 -6.71
C LEU A 67 10.35 -2.24 -8.11
N GLU A 68 9.71 -2.75 -9.17
CA GLU A 68 10.07 -2.45 -10.56
C GLU A 68 10.14 -0.94 -10.82
N LYS A 69 9.12 -0.20 -10.37
CA LYS A 69 9.00 1.24 -10.59
C LYS A 69 10.07 2.05 -9.84
N LEU A 70 10.46 1.64 -8.64
CA LEU A 70 11.32 2.42 -7.75
C LEU A 70 12.78 1.96 -7.78
N SER A 71 13.06 0.73 -8.22
CA SER A 71 14.42 0.18 -8.33
C SER A 71 15.03 0.37 -9.72
N SER A 72 14.22 0.73 -10.73
CA SER A 72 14.73 1.01 -12.07
C SER A 72 15.69 2.20 -12.01
N PRO A 73 16.98 2.03 -12.37
CA PRO A 73 17.91 3.14 -12.36
C PRO A 73 17.43 4.20 -13.36
N LEU A 74 17.66 5.47 -13.04
CA LEU A 74 17.41 6.61 -13.94
C LEU A 74 18.41 6.57 -15.12
N ILE A 75 18.35 5.52 -15.95
CA ILE A 75 19.05 5.47 -17.23
C ILE A 75 18.24 6.35 -18.18
N GLY A 76 18.46 7.66 -18.15
CA GLY A 76 17.82 8.56 -19.11
C GLY A 76 17.69 10.03 -18.73
N LEU A 77 18.19 10.49 -17.59
CA LEU A 77 18.33 11.93 -17.34
C LEU A 77 19.80 12.34 -17.57
N ARG A 78 20.16 12.47 -18.85
CA ARG A 78 21.21 13.37 -19.34
C ARG A 78 20.54 14.44 -20.18
#